data_AF-A0A1V6JUN5-F1
#
_entry.id   AF-A0A1V6JUN5-F1
#
_cell.length_a   1.000
_cell.length_b   1.000
_cell.length_c   1.000
_cell.angle_alpha   90.00
_cell.angle_beta   90.00
_cell.angle_gamma   90.00
#
_symmetry.space_group_name_H-M   'P 1'
#
loop_
_entity.id
_entity.type
_entity.pdbx_description
1 polymer ?
#
loop_
_entity_poly.entity_id
_entity_poly.type
_entity_poly.pdbx_seq_one_letter_code
_entity_poly.pdbx_strand_id
1 'polypeptide(L)'
;MLPTANGNIETLYAPTKDGNRSLAADAFSPATVGSAKAEYDNDYYWQATGQRAAIRGGNWSLGADYGLFCLRVTSAPSSASDSIGFRGVC
;
A
#
# COMPACT_ATOMS: atom_id res chain seq x y z
N MET A 1 12.17 -4.72 -7.62
CA MET A 1 12.30 -3.34 -7.16
C MET A 1 11.20 -2.54 -7.84
N LEU A 2 10.35 -1.83 -7.10
CA LEU A 2 9.31 -0.97 -7.68
C LEU A 2 9.96 0.28 -8.30
N PRO A 3 9.41 0.86 -9.39
CA PRO A 3 9.94 2.08 -9.98
C PRO A 3 9.85 3.24 -8.98
N THR A 4 10.98 3.90 -8.72
CA THR A 4 11.04 5.07 -7.83
C THR A 4 11.76 6.24 -8.48
N ALA A 5 11.27 7.46 -8.29
CA ALA A 5 12.04 8.68 -8.49
C ALA A 5 11.93 9.60 -7.29
N ASN A 6 13.00 10.33 -7.00
CA ASN A 6 13.10 11.20 -5.83
C ASN A 6 12.76 10.50 -4.50
N GLY A 7 13.00 9.18 -4.41
CA GLY A 7 12.70 8.37 -3.23
C GLY A 7 11.23 8.01 -3.06
N ASN A 8 10.39 8.25 -4.07
CA ASN A 8 8.96 7.94 -4.10
C ASN A 8 8.65 6.88 -5.16
N ILE A 9 7.76 5.90 -4.88
CA ILE A 9 7.15 5.05 -5.91
C ILE A 9 6.36 5.95 -6.87
N GLU A 10 6.75 5.96 -8.14
CA GLU A 10 6.14 6.80 -9.18
C GLU A 10 4.96 6.13 -9.89
N THR A 11 4.97 4.81 -9.98
CA THR A 11 3.89 4.06 -10.64
C THR A 11 3.51 2.86 -9.78
N LEU A 12 2.24 2.88 -9.35
CA LEU A 12 1.56 1.69 -8.83
C LEU A 12 0.75 1.11 -9.98
N TYR A 13 0.96 -0.17 -10.28
CA TYR A 13 0.21 -0.84 -11.31
C TYR A 13 -1.25 -0.98 -10.87
N ALA A 14 -2.15 -0.32 -11.59
CA ALA A 14 -3.59 -0.46 -11.49
C ALA A 14 -4.04 -1.47 -12.57
N PRO A 15 -4.20 -2.76 -12.27
CA PRO A 15 -4.67 -3.69 -13.28
C PRO A 15 -6.07 -3.33 -13.75
N THR A 16 -6.31 -3.56 -15.04
CA THR A 16 -7.66 -3.61 -15.58
C THR A 16 -8.44 -4.69 -14.85
N LYS A 17 -9.72 -4.43 -14.51
CA LYS A 17 -10.61 -5.41 -13.86
C LYS A 17 -10.95 -6.54 -14.85
N ASP A 18 -10.04 -7.47 -15.05
CA ASP A 18 -10.17 -8.58 -16.00
C ASP A 18 -10.62 -9.90 -15.35
N GLY A 19 -11.11 -9.84 -14.11
CA GLY A 19 -11.76 -10.98 -13.44
C GLY A 19 -10.80 -12.10 -13.01
N ASN A 20 -9.55 -12.06 -13.46
CA ASN A 20 -8.50 -12.97 -13.07
C ASN A 20 -7.69 -12.30 -11.96
N ARG A 21 -7.79 -12.83 -10.73
CA ARG A 21 -7.00 -12.37 -9.57
C ARG A 21 -5.51 -12.59 -9.86
N SER A 22 -4.88 -11.63 -10.53
CA SER A 22 -3.45 -11.69 -10.84
C SER A 22 -2.68 -11.77 -9.53
N LEU A 23 -1.83 -12.80 -9.41
CA LEU A 23 -0.91 -13.03 -8.29
C LEU A 23 0.12 -11.91 -8.14
N ALA A 24 0.13 -10.92 -9.04
CA ALA A 24 0.77 -9.62 -8.87
C ALA A 24 0.03 -8.71 -7.86
N ALA A 25 -0.36 -9.27 -6.71
CA ALA A 25 -0.99 -8.58 -5.58
C ALA A 25 -0.06 -7.56 -4.88
N ASP A 26 1.14 -7.33 -5.41
CA ASP A 26 2.24 -6.62 -4.75
C ASP A 26 2.13 -5.09 -4.75
N ALA A 27 1.18 -4.48 -5.47
CA ALA A 27 1.11 -3.01 -5.53
C ALA A 27 -0.27 -2.45 -5.92
N PHE A 28 -1.36 -3.08 -5.49
CA PHE A 28 -2.71 -2.53 -5.70
C PHE A 28 -2.97 -1.34 -4.75
N SER A 29 -2.88 -0.11 -5.22
CA SER A 29 -3.12 1.09 -4.40
C SER A 29 -3.38 2.31 -5.30
N PRO A 30 -4.10 3.36 -4.83
CA PRO A 30 -4.20 4.63 -5.56
C PRO A 30 -2.84 5.11 -6.06
N ALA A 31 -2.75 5.55 -7.31
CA ALA A 31 -1.49 5.97 -7.94
C ALA A 31 -0.97 7.34 -7.44
N THR A 32 -1.75 8.04 -6.60
CA THR A 32 -1.41 9.37 -6.09
C THR A 32 -1.31 9.33 -4.57
N VAL A 33 -0.20 9.85 -4.03
CA VAL A 33 0.05 9.92 -2.59
C VAL A 33 -0.99 10.81 -1.91
N GLY A 34 -1.49 10.38 -0.75
CA GLY A 34 -2.51 11.08 0.04
C GLY A 34 -3.92 10.99 -0.55
N SER A 35 -4.13 10.20 -1.61
CA SER A 35 -5.44 10.03 -2.24
C SER A 35 -6.07 8.69 -1.91
N ALA A 36 -7.40 8.72 -1.92
CA ALA A 36 -8.28 7.57 -1.99
C ALA A 36 -8.88 7.49 -3.40
N LYS A 37 -9.22 6.29 -3.85
CA LYS A 37 -9.95 6.08 -5.11
C LYS A 37 -11.14 5.16 -4.88
N ALA A 38 -12.30 5.53 -5.42
CA ALA A 38 -13.52 4.74 -5.31
C ALA A 38 -13.37 3.35 -5.94
N GLU A 39 -12.52 3.21 -6.96
CA GLU A 39 -12.19 1.91 -7.57
C GLU A 39 -11.46 0.95 -6.60
N TYR A 40 -10.94 1.46 -5.49
CA TYR A 40 -10.26 0.73 -4.43
C TYR A 40 -10.96 0.90 -3.09
N ASP A 41 -12.29 0.99 -3.08
CA ASP A 41 -13.12 1.12 -1.86
C ASP A 41 -12.80 2.38 -1.02
N ASN A 42 -12.16 3.38 -1.64
CA ASN A 42 -11.60 4.56 -0.98
C ASN A 42 -10.43 4.28 -0.03
N ASP A 43 -9.73 3.16 -0.22
CA ASP A 43 -8.49 2.87 0.47
C ASP A 43 -7.40 3.89 0.13
N TYR A 44 -6.64 4.28 1.14
CA TYR A 44 -5.63 5.33 1.01
C TYR A 44 -4.23 4.80 0.67
N TYR A 45 -3.48 5.69 0.01
CA TYR A 45 -2.05 5.54 -0.26
C TYR A 45 -1.21 6.61 0.45
N TRP A 46 -0.23 6.23 1.28
CA TRP A 46 0.73 7.16 1.87
C TRP A 46 2.17 6.74 1.61
N GLN A 47 3.05 7.72 1.40
CA GLN A 47 4.48 7.47 1.19
C GLN A 47 5.35 8.59 1.77
N ALA A 48 6.54 8.19 2.23
CA ALA A 48 7.65 9.07 2.56
C ALA A 48 8.93 8.63 1.83
N THR A 49 9.90 9.53 1.71
CA THR A 49 11.19 9.23 1.07
C THR A 49 12.13 8.43 1.96
N GLY A 50 13.13 7.78 1.35
CA GLY A 50 14.14 6.96 2.03
C GLY A 50 13.83 5.47 2.03
N GLN A 51 14.57 4.69 2.81
CA GLN A 51 14.28 3.25 2.96
C GLN A 51 13.04 3.07 3.84
N ARG A 52 11.96 2.53 3.26
CA ARG A 52 10.67 2.33 3.92
C ARG A 52 10.17 0.91 3.72
N ALA A 53 9.47 0.39 4.72
CA ALA A 53 8.76 -0.88 4.62
C ALA A 53 7.33 -0.63 4.10
N ALA A 54 6.85 -1.48 3.21
CA ALA A 54 5.46 -1.44 2.75
C ALA A 54 4.55 -2.16 3.75
N ILE A 55 3.51 -1.47 4.22
CA ILE A 55 2.47 -2.01 5.10
C ILE A 55 1.15 -2.00 4.33
N ARG A 56 0.44 -3.13 4.34
CA ARG A 56 -0.80 -3.38 3.58
C ARG A 56 -1.94 -3.71 4.54
N GLY A 57 -3.18 -3.39 4.16
CA GLY A 57 -4.38 -3.77 4.92
C GLY A 57 -4.77 -2.85 6.07
N GLY A 58 -3.93 -1.86 6.39
CA GLY A 58 -4.20 -0.85 7.42
C GLY A 58 -4.08 -1.35 8.85
N ASN A 59 -4.66 -0.61 9.80
CA ASN A 59 -4.68 -0.94 11.23
C ASN A 59 -6.04 -0.65 11.88
N TRP A 60 -6.22 -1.03 13.15
CA TRP A 60 -7.47 -0.84 13.87
C TRP A 60 -7.80 0.62 14.26
N SER A 61 -6.88 1.58 14.10
CA SER A 61 -7.01 2.93 14.64
C SER A 61 -7.61 3.96 13.68
N LEU A 62 -7.66 3.71 12.37
CA LEU A 62 -8.18 4.68 11.37
C LEU A 62 -9.38 4.16 10.56
N GLY A 63 -10.04 3.10 11.02
CA GLY A 63 -11.37 2.69 10.55
C GLY A 63 -11.49 2.59 9.02
N ALA A 64 -12.35 3.43 8.43
CA ALA A 64 -12.73 3.39 7.01
C ALA A 64 -11.65 3.90 6.04
N ASP A 65 -10.55 4.49 6.52
CA ASP A 65 -9.41 4.88 5.66
C ASP A 65 -8.57 3.67 5.22
N TYR A 66 -8.87 2.50 5.80
CA TYR A 66 -8.11 1.27 5.69
C TYR A 66 -8.96 0.11 5.18
N GLY A 67 -8.43 -0.58 4.18
CA GLY A 67 -9.03 -1.77 3.58
C GLY A 67 -8.00 -2.58 2.80
N LEU A 68 -8.47 -3.50 1.98
CA LEU A 68 -7.66 -4.52 1.31
C LEU A 68 -6.54 -3.93 0.44
N PHE A 69 -6.77 -2.75 -0.14
CA PHE A 69 -5.90 -2.05 -1.05
C PHE A 69 -5.14 -0.87 -0.40
N CYS A 70 -5.33 -0.62 0.90
CA CYS A 70 -4.55 0.37 1.62
C CYS A 70 -3.05 0.03 1.52
N LEU A 71 -2.24 1.05 1.21
CA LEU A 71 -0.79 0.97 1.17
C LEU A 71 -0.15 2.12 1.95
N ARG A 72 0.64 1.78 2.96
CA ARG A 72 1.38 2.73 3.78
C ARG A 72 2.89 2.46 3.68
N VAL A 73 3.61 3.41 3.12
CA VAL A 73 5.07 3.38 2.89
C VAL A 73 5.74 4.55 3.63
N THR A 74 5.37 4.72 4.91
CA THR A 74 5.89 5.80 5.77
C THR A 74 6.76 5.29 6.91
N SER A 75 6.68 4.01 7.25
CA SER A 75 7.42 3.40 8.34
C SER A 75 8.84 3.00 7.92
N ALA A 76 9.80 3.21 8.81
CA ALA A 76 11.15 2.67 8.61
C ALA A 76 11.13 1.13 8.82
N PRO A 77 12.06 0.36 8.23
CA PRO A 77 12.14 -1.08 8.46
C PRO A 77 12.31 -1.48 9.93
N SER A 78 12.86 -0.59 10.77
CA SER A 78 13.03 -0.78 12.20
C SER A 78 11.79 -0.43 13.04
N SER A 79 10.73 0.10 12.42
CA SER A 79 9.51 0.49 13.14
C SER A 79 8.76 -0.73 13.67
N ALA A 80 8.55 -0.75 14.99
CA ALA A 80 7.72 -1.74 15.68
C ALA A 80 6.52 -1.05 16.34
N SER A 81 5.34 -1.62 16.18
CA SER A 81 4.10 -1.19 16.84
C SER A 81 3.20 -2.41 17.00
N ASP A 82 2.43 -2.41 18.08
CA ASP A 82 1.30 -3.32 18.32
C ASP A 82 0.31 -3.39 17.15
N SER A 83 0.18 -2.31 16.39
CA SER A 83 -0.71 -2.19 15.22
C SER A 83 -0.11 -2.67 13.90
N ILE A 84 1.11 -3.23 13.89
CA ILE A 84 1.84 -3.68 12.70
C ILE A 84 2.18 -5.17 12.84
N GLY A 85 1.77 -5.98 11.86
CA GLY A 85 2.06 -7.42 11.82
C GLY A 85 2.44 -7.91 10.43
N PHE A 86 2.64 -9.23 10.30
CA PHE A 86 2.95 -9.87 9.02
C PHE A 86 2.24 -11.22 8.89
N ARG A 87 2.13 -11.72 7.66
CA ARG A 87 1.64 -13.07 7.34
C ARG A 87 2.73 -13.80 6.56
N GLY A 88 3.10 -14.98 7.00
CA GLY A 88 3.99 -15.86 6.24
C GLY A 88 3.29 -16.41 4.99
N VAL A 89 4.05 -16.63 3.92
CA VAL A 89 3.60 -17.22 2.65
C VAL A 89 4.65 -18.24 2.23
N CYS A 90 4.23 -19.37 1.65
CA CYS A 90 5.10 -20.44 1.13
C CYS A 90 4.85 -20.69 -0.34
#